data_AF-A0A6P0XA71-F1
#
_entry.id   AF-A0A6P0XA71-F1
#
_cell.length_a   1.000
_cell.length_b   1.000
_cell.length_c   1.000
_cell.angle_alpha   90.00
_cell.angle_beta   90.00
_cell.angle_gamma   90.00
#
_symmetry.space_group_name_H-M   'P 1'
#
loop_
_entity.id
_entity.type
_entity.pdbx_description
1 polymer ?
#
loop_
_entity_poly.entity_id
_entity_poly.type
_entity_poly.pdbx_seq_one_letter_code
_entity_poly.pdbx_strand_id
1 'polypeptide(L)'
;MDNQQATLYERIENFSLDNPNSELLFSQRLARENCWTQEYTQRVIEEYKKFAFLAVVAGHPVTPSDQVDQAWHLHLLYTQSYWEEFCSKVLGTPLHHSPTEGGESEQTKFNNWYTKTLDSYQAFFEQVPPRDIWPPAEVRFSRDLHFVRVNLEQAWVLPKWNRSMFILVAILCLIVGIPCLLTQTINPLNLPGRKFLLFFVILTVEALTATYYLRQLLKEPQIALASEVPELNPYEMAYLTAGRQRTVDTAIQH
;
A
#
# COMPACT_ATOMS: atom_id res chain seq x y z
N MET A 1 21.79 16.00 -13.58
CA MET A 1 22.73 15.51 -12.55
C MET A 1 24.15 15.59 -13.07
N ASP A 2 25.13 15.96 -12.24
CA ASP A 2 26.55 15.79 -12.55
C ASP A 2 27.03 14.34 -12.30
N ASN A 3 28.30 14.05 -12.60
CA ASN A 3 28.86 12.70 -12.50
C ASN A 3 28.93 12.20 -11.05
N GLN A 4 29.26 13.07 -10.09
CA GLN A 4 29.30 12.69 -8.67
C GLN A 4 27.90 12.37 -8.14
N GLN A 5 26.91 13.19 -8.53
CA GLN A 5 25.50 12.96 -8.22
C GLN A 5 25.00 11.65 -8.84
N ALA A 6 25.31 11.37 -10.10
CA ALA A 6 24.93 10.12 -10.75
C ALA A 6 25.53 8.89 -10.05
N THR A 7 26.82 8.97 -9.68
CA THR A 7 27.51 7.89 -8.95
C THR A 7 26.88 7.66 -7.57
N LEU A 8 26.55 8.73 -6.84
CA LEU A 8 25.86 8.62 -5.55
C LEU A 8 24.50 7.95 -5.72
N TYR A 9 23.72 8.38 -6.71
CA TYR A 9 22.40 7.85 -6.97
C TYR A 9 22.44 6.36 -7.33
N GLU A 10 23.39 5.93 -8.17
CA GLU A 10 23.59 4.52 -8.51
C GLU A 10 23.90 3.65 -7.28
N ARG A 11 24.74 4.14 -6.34
CA ARG A 11 25.00 3.40 -5.09
C ARG A 11 23.72 3.25 -4.24
N ILE A 12 22.90 4.30 -4.19
CA ILE A 12 21.63 4.29 -3.45
C ILE A 12 20.63 3.33 -4.11
N GLU A 13 20.51 3.35 -5.44
CA GLU A 13 19.63 2.45 -6.19
C GLU A 13 20.02 0.98 -5.99
N ASN A 14 21.32 0.69 -6.04
CA ASN A 14 21.84 -0.67 -5.86
C ASN A 14 21.80 -1.19 -4.41
N PHE A 15 21.56 -0.33 -3.43
CA PHE A 15 21.45 -0.75 -2.03
C PHE A 15 20.16 -1.56 -1.79
N SER A 16 20.29 -2.79 -1.29
CA SER A 16 19.13 -3.60 -0.90
C SER A 16 18.77 -3.36 0.57
N LEU A 17 17.52 -2.96 0.81
CA LEU A 17 16.96 -2.92 2.18
C LEU A 17 16.56 -4.32 2.66
N ASP A 18 16.25 -5.22 1.74
CA ASP A 18 15.91 -6.60 2.05
C ASP A 18 17.17 -7.43 2.23
N ASN A 19 17.22 -8.18 3.33
CA ASN A 19 18.23 -9.19 3.56
C ASN A 19 17.63 -10.57 3.24
N PRO A 20 18.12 -11.27 2.20
CA PRO A 20 17.54 -12.55 1.77
C PRO A 20 17.66 -13.67 2.81
N ASN A 21 18.52 -13.51 3.81
CA ASN A 21 18.65 -14.46 4.92
C ASN A 21 17.64 -14.24 6.05
N SER A 22 16.81 -13.20 5.97
CA SER A 22 15.79 -12.91 6.99
C SER A 22 14.45 -13.54 6.61
N GLU A 23 13.80 -14.20 7.57
CA GLU A 23 12.47 -14.79 7.38
C GLU A 23 11.39 -13.73 7.11
N LEU A 24 11.55 -12.52 7.66
CA LEU A 24 10.69 -11.37 7.39
C LEU A 24 11.52 -10.25 6.79
N LEU A 25 11.30 -9.98 5.52
CA LEU A 25 11.98 -8.93 4.76
C LEU A 25 11.56 -7.52 5.22
N PHE A 26 12.40 -6.53 4.94
CA PHE A 26 12.11 -5.13 5.23
C PHE A 26 10.85 -4.68 4.49
N SER A 27 10.76 -4.98 3.19
CA SER A 27 9.61 -4.66 2.33
C SER A 27 8.32 -5.31 2.84
N GLN A 28 8.36 -6.58 3.25
CA GLN A 28 7.21 -7.28 3.82
C GLN A 28 6.75 -6.65 5.14
N ARG A 29 7.70 -6.27 6.00
CA ARG A 29 7.38 -5.56 7.25
C ARG A 29 6.77 -4.19 6.98
N LEU A 30 7.35 -3.42 6.06
CA LEU A 30 6.86 -2.11 5.67
C LEU A 30 5.42 -2.18 5.15
N ALA A 31 5.15 -3.15 4.27
CA ALA A 31 3.82 -3.40 3.74
C ALA A 31 2.80 -3.73 4.85
N ARG A 32 3.17 -4.65 5.75
CA ARG A 32 2.30 -5.10 6.84
C ARG A 32 1.99 -3.99 7.83
N GLU A 33 2.97 -3.20 8.23
CA GLU A 33 2.81 -2.16 9.26
C GLU A 33 1.98 -0.96 8.76
N ASN A 34 1.88 -0.78 7.44
CA ASN A 34 1.14 0.32 6.82
C ASN A 34 -0.12 -0.12 6.04
N CYS A 35 -0.44 -1.41 6.07
CA CYS A 35 -1.52 -2.01 5.26
C CYS A 35 -1.40 -1.68 3.76
N TRP A 36 -0.18 -1.73 3.22
CA TRP A 36 0.09 -1.46 1.81
C TRP A 36 0.17 -2.75 0.99
N THR A 37 -0.11 -2.64 -0.31
CA THR A 37 0.19 -3.72 -1.25
C THR A 37 1.70 -3.84 -1.46
N GLN A 38 2.16 -5.01 -1.91
CA GLN A 38 3.58 -5.23 -2.21
C GLN A 38 4.08 -4.25 -3.30
N GLU A 39 3.30 -4.08 -4.37
CA GLU A 39 3.61 -3.15 -5.46
C GLU A 39 3.75 -1.71 -4.97
N TYR A 40 2.79 -1.23 -4.17
CA TYR A 40 2.85 0.13 -3.63
C TYR A 40 4.05 0.30 -2.69
N THR A 41 4.34 -0.70 -1.87
CA THR A 41 5.49 -0.70 -0.97
C THR A 41 6.81 -0.60 -1.72
N GLN A 42 6.95 -1.33 -2.84
CA GLN A 42 8.14 -1.26 -3.67
C GLN A 42 8.34 0.14 -4.27
N ARG A 43 7.26 0.76 -4.76
CA ARG A 43 7.30 2.15 -5.23
C ARG A 43 7.69 3.11 -4.11
N VAL A 44 7.18 2.94 -2.89
CA VAL A 44 7.57 3.77 -1.74
C VAL A 44 9.06 3.60 -1.39
N ILE A 45 9.61 2.38 -1.51
CA ILE A 45 11.04 2.13 -1.30
C ILE A 45 11.90 2.88 -2.34
N GLU A 46 11.48 2.87 -3.60
CA GLU A 46 12.14 3.64 -4.67
C GLU A 46 12.09 5.15 -4.38
N GLU A 47 10.94 5.66 -3.94
CA GLU A 47 10.79 7.07 -3.57
C GLU A 47 11.59 7.44 -2.31
N TYR A 48 11.75 6.51 -1.36
CA TYR A 48 12.64 6.68 -0.20
C TYR A 48 14.11 6.81 -0.62
N LYS A 49 14.55 6.00 -1.59
CA LYS A 49 15.90 6.10 -2.17
C LYS A 49 16.12 7.46 -2.85
N LYS A 50 15.15 7.94 -3.64
CA LYS A 50 15.18 9.29 -4.23
C LYS A 50 15.23 10.38 -3.17
N PHE A 51 14.45 10.26 -2.10
CA PHE A 51 14.51 11.20 -0.97
C PHE A 51 15.88 11.21 -0.29
N ALA A 52 16.48 10.04 -0.03
CA ALA A 52 17.81 9.95 0.56
C ALA A 52 18.88 10.61 -0.32
N PHE A 53 18.77 10.48 -1.64
CA PHE A 53 19.61 11.20 -2.59
C PHE A 53 19.43 12.72 -2.46
N LEU A 54 18.17 13.21 -2.51
CA LEU A 54 17.87 14.64 -2.36
C LEU A 54 18.38 15.21 -1.03
N ALA A 55 18.31 14.44 0.05
CA ALA A 55 18.82 14.86 1.36
C ALA A 55 20.33 15.16 1.36
N VAL A 56 21.09 14.56 0.45
CA VAL A 56 22.52 14.81 0.28
C VAL A 56 22.80 15.95 -0.71
N VAL A 57 22.06 16.01 -1.83
CA VAL A 57 22.45 16.87 -2.95
C VAL A 57 21.68 18.19 -3.06
N ALA A 58 20.51 18.32 -2.43
CA ALA A 58 19.63 19.47 -2.65
C ALA A 58 20.18 20.80 -2.10
N GLY A 59 21.18 20.77 -1.21
CA GLY A 59 21.79 21.96 -0.63
C GLY A 59 20.88 22.72 0.36
N HIS A 60 19.74 22.14 0.72
CA HIS A 60 18.81 22.66 1.72
C HIS A 60 18.19 21.51 2.52
N PRO A 61 17.61 21.76 3.71
CA PRO A 61 16.85 20.75 4.42
C PRO A 61 15.67 20.25 3.56
N VAL A 62 15.51 18.93 3.50
CA VAL A 62 14.41 18.27 2.79
C VAL A 62 13.42 17.68 3.79
N THR A 63 12.16 17.66 3.41
CA THR A 63 11.07 17.00 4.17
C THR A 63 10.42 15.93 3.30
N PRO A 64 10.25 14.68 3.80
CA PRO A 64 9.61 13.60 3.05
C PRO A 64 8.07 13.71 3.08
N SER A 65 7.41 12.99 2.18
CA SER A 65 5.99 12.68 2.33
C SER A 65 5.78 11.70 3.49
N ASP A 66 4.55 11.51 3.95
CA ASP A 66 4.29 10.57 5.05
C ASP A 66 4.71 9.14 4.67
N GLN A 67 4.39 8.72 3.44
CA GLN A 67 4.72 7.40 2.90
C GLN A 67 6.23 7.14 2.92
N VAL A 68 7.02 8.10 2.45
CA VAL A 68 8.48 8.00 2.43
C VAL A 68 9.05 8.07 3.85
N ASP A 69 8.43 8.87 4.73
CA ASP A 69 8.81 8.96 6.14
C ASP A 69 8.56 7.63 6.87
N GLN A 70 7.50 6.87 6.55
CA GLN A 70 7.29 5.53 7.12
C GLN A 70 8.39 4.54 6.72
N ALA A 71 8.85 4.58 5.46
CA ALA A 71 9.98 3.76 5.02
C ALA A 71 11.28 4.18 5.73
N TRP A 72 11.52 5.48 5.88
CA TRP A 72 12.68 5.99 6.58
C TRP A 72 12.68 5.65 8.08
N HIS A 73 11.53 5.82 8.75
CA HIS A 73 11.32 5.42 10.14
C HIS A 73 11.60 3.94 10.34
N LEU A 74 11.11 3.08 9.45
CA LEU A 74 11.39 1.66 9.54
C LEU A 74 12.89 1.39 9.38
N HIS A 75 13.56 2.03 8.41
CA HIS A 75 14.99 1.81 8.18
C HIS A 75 15.84 2.25 9.38
N LEU A 76 15.46 3.33 10.08
CA LEU A 76 16.12 3.76 11.33
C LEU A 76 16.11 2.68 12.42
N LEU A 77 15.11 1.77 12.43
CA LEU A 77 15.06 0.65 13.38
C LEU A 77 16.09 -0.45 13.03
N TYR A 78 16.51 -0.56 11.77
CA TYR A 78 17.55 -1.49 11.31
C TYR A 78 18.92 -0.81 11.45
N THR A 79 19.31 -0.51 12.68
CA THR A 79 20.41 0.41 12.99
C THR A 79 21.74 0.06 12.32
N GLN A 80 22.10 -1.22 12.19
CA GLN A 80 23.31 -1.64 11.46
C GLN A 80 23.19 -1.34 9.96
N SER A 81 22.10 -1.76 9.31
CA SER A 81 21.81 -1.42 7.92
C SER A 81 21.80 0.09 7.69
N TYR A 82 21.19 0.85 8.59
CA TYR A 82 21.03 2.30 8.45
C TYR A 82 22.34 3.07 8.68
N TRP A 83 22.98 2.87 9.83
CA TRP A 83 24.14 3.67 10.23
C TRP A 83 25.44 3.16 9.61
N GLU A 84 25.68 1.86 9.67
CA GLU A 84 26.97 1.27 9.30
C GLU A 84 27.07 0.99 7.80
N GLU A 85 25.96 0.59 7.16
CA GLU A 85 25.95 0.30 5.73
C GLU A 85 25.47 1.51 4.92
N PHE A 86 24.22 1.95 5.11
CA PHE A 86 23.60 2.96 4.26
C PHE A 86 24.22 4.35 4.44
N CYS A 87 24.22 4.92 5.66
CA CYS A 87 24.76 6.27 5.88
C CYS A 87 26.28 6.32 5.64
N SER A 88 27.02 5.37 6.24
CA SER A 88 28.49 5.38 6.18
C SER A 88 29.05 5.00 4.80
N LYS A 89 28.58 3.90 4.19
CA LYS A 89 29.18 3.35 2.96
C LYS A 89 28.46 3.77 1.68
N VAL A 90 27.13 3.96 1.72
CA VAL A 90 26.33 4.29 0.53
C VAL A 90 26.21 5.81 0.35
N LEU A 91 25.70 6.52 1.37
CA LEU A 91 25.56 7.98 1.35
C LEU A 91 26.91 8.67 1.52
N GLY A 92 27.78 8.12 2.38
CA GLY A 92 29.06 8.74 2.75
C GLY A 92 28.91 9.92 3.71
N THR A 93 27.72 10.10 4.30
CA THR A 93 27.42 11.17 5.25
C THR A 93 26.31 10.72 6.21
N PRO A 94 26.31 11.16 7.48
CA PRO A 94 25.18 10.93 8.38
C PRO A 94 23.91 11.58 7.85
N LEU A 95 22.81 10.84 7.91
CA LEU A 95 21.47 11.35 7.67
C LEU A 95 20.67 11.21 8.98
N HIS A 96 20.39 12.33 9.65
CA HIS A 96 19.67 12.32 10.93
C HIS A 96 18.20 12.62 10.71
N HIS A 97 17.33 11.90 11.43
CA HIS A 97 15.91 12.23 11.53
C HIS A 97 15.69 13.09 12.79
N SER A 98 14.81 14.08 12.70
CA SER A 98 14.44 14.94 13.83
C SER A 98 12.93 15.14 13.84
N PRO A 99 12.26 14.87 14.97
CA PRO A 99 10.83 15.11 15.08
C PRO A 99 10.51 16.61 15.03
N THR A 100 9.28 16.94 14.69
CA THR A 100 8.76 18.32 14.81
C THR A 100 8.70 18.73 16.28
N GLU A 101 9.04 19.99 16.57
CA GLU A 101 8.84 20.58 17.90
C GLU A 101 7.39 21.05 18.14
N GLY A 102 6.56 21.03 17.09
CA GLY A 102 5.17 21.46 17.13
C GLY A 102 4.97 22.98 17.03
N GLY A 103 3.71 23.38 16.85
CA GLY A 103 3.32 24.78 16.69
C GLY A 103 3.32 25.30 15.25
N GLU A 104 2.74 26.49 15.06
CA GLU A 104 2.50 27.09 13.73
C GLU A 104 3.80 27.42 12.98
N SER A 105 4.85 27.82 13.71
CA SER A 105 6.18 28.08 13.15
C SER A 105 6.77 26.83 12.50
N GLU A 106 6.75 25.69 13.22
CA GLU A 106 7.23 24.42 12.69
C GLU A 106 6.41 23.96 11.49
N GLN A 107 5.08 24.12 11.56
CA GLN A 107 4.20 23.77 10.44
C GLN A 107 4.54 24.57 9.18
N THR A 108 4.77 25.89 9.33
CA THR A 108 5.16 26.77 8.21
C THR A 108 6.53 26.38 7.66
N LYS A 109 7.49 26.07 8.54
CA LYS A 109 8.84 25.62 8.18
C LYS A 109 8.82 24.33 7.36
N PHE A 110 8.15 23.28 7.85
CA PHE A 110 8.08 21.99 7.16
C PHE A 110 7.28 22.06 5.87
N ASN A 111 6.24 22.91 5.79
CA ASN A 111 5.52 23.15 4.54
C ASN A 111 6.44 23.79 3.47
N ASN A 112 7.25 24.79 3.85
CA ASN A 112 8.24 25.38 2.95
C ASN A 112 9.28 24.36 2.48
N TRP A 113 9.83 23.58 3.41
CA TRP A 113 10.85 22.57 3.10
C TRP A 113 10.30 21.46 2.21
N TYR A 114 9.08 20.99 2.47
CA TYR A 114 8.43 19.97 1.65
C TYR A 114 8.19 20.48 0.22
N THR A 115 7.72 21.72 0.05
CA THR A 115 7.56 22.33 -1.27
C THR A 115 8.89 22.38 -2.03
N LYS A 116 9.97 22.80 -1.35
CA LYS A 116 11.32 22.78 -1.93
C LYS A 116 11.82 21.37 -2.23
N THR A 117 11.46 20.35 -1.43
CA THR A 117 11.76 18.96 -1.74
C THR A 117 11.14 18.56 -3.08
N LEU A 118 9.86 18.90 -3.31
CA LEU A 118 9.17 18.59 -4.56
C LEU A 118 9.79 19.33 -5.76
N ASP A 119 10.17 20.59 -5.58
CA ASP A 119 10.88 21.36 -6.62
C ASP A 119 12.22 20.72 -6.95
N SER A 120 13.02 20.35 -5.93
CA SER A 120 14.29 19.65 -6.10
C SER A 120 14.11 18.28 -6.73
N TYR A 121 13.07 17.53 -6.35
CA TYR A 121 12.72 16.25 -6.99
C TYR A 121 12.55 16.43 -8.50
N GLN A 122 11.71 17.40 -8.91
CA GLN A 122 11.45 17.64 -10.32
C GLN A 122 12.71 18.12 -11.06
N ALA A 123 13.54 18.94 -10.41
CA ALA A 123 14.78 19.43 -11.00
C ALA A 123 15.84 18.32 -11.20
N PHE A 124 15.97 17.40 -10.24
CA PHE A 124 16.99 16.34 -10.31
C PHE A 124 16.56 15.16 -11.17
N PHE A 125 15.28 14.74 -11.11
CA PHE A 125 14.77 13.55 -11.78
C PHE A 125 14.04 13.83 -13.09
N GLU A 126 13.78 15.10 -13.42
CA GLU A 126 13.02 15.54 -14.61
C GLU A 126 11.63 14.88 -14.70
N GLN A 127 11.06 14.53 -13.55
CA GLN A 127 9.80 13.80 -13.42
C GLN A 127 8.91 14.49 -12.40
N VAL A 128 7.61 14.41 -12.64
CA VAL A 128 6.62 14.80 -11.63
C VAL A 128 6.55 13.66 -10.60
N PRO A 129 6.75 13.94 -9.30
CA PRO A 129 6.70 12.90 -8.29
C PRO A 129 5.30 12.27 -8.23
N PRO A 130 5.21 10.94 -8.04
CA PRO A 130 3.93 10.21 -8.06
C PRO A 130 3.01 10.71 -6.94
N ARG A 131 1.86 11.28 -7.31
CA ARG A 131 0.96 12.00 -6.37
C ARG A 131 0.37 11.14 -5.25
N ASP A 132 0.30 9.84 -5.44
CA ASP A 132 -0.15 8.88 -4.43
C ASP A 132 0.91 8.58 -3.37
N ILE A 133 2.18 8.95 -3.60
CA ILE A 133 3.30 8.85 -2.64
C ILE A 133 3.77 10.25 -2.20
N TRP A 134 3.76 11.22 -3.12
CA TRP A 134 4.12 12.62 -2.89
C TRP A 134 2.92 13.53 -3.13
N PRO A 135 1.97 13.57 -2.20
CA PRO A 135 0.80 14.41 -2.36
C PRO A 135 1.17 15.91 -2.24
N PRO A 136 0.32 16.83 -2.73
CA PRO A 136 0.51 18.27 -2.51
C PRO A 136 0.64 18.62 -1.03
N ALA A 137 1.35 19.72 -0.73
CA ALA A 137 1.63 20.14 0.65
C ALA A 137 0.36 20.31 1.49
N GLU A 138 -0.73 20.79 0.87
CA GLU A 138 -2.02 20.96 1.52
C GLU A 138 -2.60 19.63 2.00
N VAL A 139 -2.34 18.53 1.29
CA VAL A 139 -2.80 17.19 1.67
C VAL A 139 -1.85 16.58 2.71
N ARG A 140 -0.53 16.70 2.50
CA ARG A 140 0.52 16.17 3.39
C ARG A 140 0.41 16.72 4.82
N PHE A 141 0.09 18.01 4.96
CA PHE A 141 0.00 18.70 6.26
C PHE A 141 -1.44 18.95 6.72
N SER A 142 -2.43 18.26 6.13
CA SER A 142 -3.80 18.22 6.66
C SER A 142 -4.25 16.78 6.88
N ARG A 143 -4.75 16.11 5.83
CA ARG A 143 -5.30 14.76 5.86
C ARG A 143 -4.30 13.75 6.42
N ASP A 144 -3.06 13.82 5.96
CA ASP A 144 -2.04 12.80 6.25
C ASP A 144 -1.35 12.99 7.62
N LEU A 145 -1.82 13.92 8.46
CA LEU A 145 -1.36 14.06 9.85
C LEU A 145 -2.24 13.29 10.86
N HIS A 146 -3.41 12.82 10.44
CA HIS A 146 -4.41 12.24 11.34
C HIS A 146 -4.31 10.71 11.42
N PHE A 147 -3.15 10.21 11.85
CA PHE A 147 -2.90 8.79 12.07
C PHE A 147 -2.72 8.45 13.55
N VAL A 148 -3.27 7.31 13.95
CA VAL A 148 -3.10 6.73 15.29
C VAL A 148 -2.85 5.24 15.14
N ARG A 149 -1.97 4.69 15.99
CA ARG A 149 -1.79 3.25 16.08
C ARG A 149 -2.97 2.65 16.85
N VAL A 150 -3.59 1.63 16.29
CA VAL A 150 -4.74 0.94 16.87
C VAL A 150 -4.48 -0.55 16.93
N ASN A 151 -4.95 -1.20 18.01
CA ASN A 151 -4.91 -2.65 18.13
C ASN A 151 -6.22 -3.24 17.54
N LEU A 152 -6.09 -4.03 16.49
CA LEU A 152 -7.23 -4.62 15.77
C LEU A 152 -7.95 -5.73 16.55
N GLU A 153 -7.36 -6.28 17.61
CA GLU A 153 -8.05 -7.19 18.55
C GLU A 153 -8.97 -6.42 19.51
N GLN A 154 -8.73 -5.12 19.70
CA GLN A 154 -9.45 -4.28 20.67
C GLN A 154 -10.40 -3.29 19.98
N ALA A 155 -10.19 -2.98 18.71
CA ALA A 155 -10.97 -2.00 17.97
C ALA A 155 -11.15 -2.41 16.51
N TRP A 156 -12.33 -2.11 15.95
CA TRP A 156 -12.58 -2.23 14.51
C TRP A 156 -12.25 -0.91 13.80
N VAL A 157 -11.53 -1.00 12.68
CA VAL A 157 -11.27 0.12 11.78
C VAL A 157 -12.17 -0.04 10.56
N LEU A 158 -13.19 0.80 10.46
CA LEU A 158 -14.13 0.79 9.33
C LEU A 158 -13.85 1.98 8.41
N PRO A 159 -13.85 1.78 7.08
CA PRO A 159 -13.71 2.88 6.14
C PRO A 159 -14.87 3.87 6.31
N LYS A 160 -14.59 5.16 6.14
CA LYS A 160 -15.63 6.20 6.17
C LYS A 160 -16.66 5.91 5.07
N TRP A 161 -17.94 5.98 5.42
CA TRP A 161 -19.02 5.76 4.46
C TRP A 161 -18.94 6.74 3.29
N ASN A 162 -18.77 6.20 2.09
CA ASN A 162 -18.91 6.96 0.85
C ASN A 162 -20.38 6.91 0.38
N ARG A 163 -20.74 7.79 -0.57
CA ARG A 163 -22.12 7.87 -1.09
C ARG A 163 -22.63 6.53 -1.63
N SER A 164 -21.76 5.72 -2.22
CA SER A 164 -22.11 4.40 -2.74
C SER A 164 -22.54 3.42 -1.64
N MET A 165 -21.93 3.47 -0.45
CA MET A 165 -22.37 2.68 0.69
C MET A 165 -23.74 3.11 1.21
N PHE A 166 -24.03 4.42 1.27
CA PHE A 166 -25.37 4.89 1.64
C PHE A 166 -26.43 4.42 0.65
N ILE A 167 -26.13 4.45 -0.65
CA ILE A 167 -27.04 3.96 -1.70
C ILE A 167 -27.27 2.45 -1.53
N LEU A 168 -26.22 1.66 -1.28
CA LEU A 168 -26.34 0.23 -1.05
C LEU A 168 -27.23 -0.08 0.16
N VAL A 169 -27.00 0.60 1.29
CA VAL A 169 -27.83 0.43 2.49
C VAL A 169 -29.27 0.84 2.22
N ALA A 170 -29.50 1.96 1.54
CA ALA A 170 -30.85 2.41 1.18
C ALA A 170 -31.56 1.41 0.26
N ILE A 171 -30.86 0.86 -0.74
CA ILE A 171 -31.37 -0.19 -1.63
C ILE A 171 -31.75 -1.41 -0.80
N LEU A 172 -30.87 -1.90 0.08
CA LEU A 172 -31.14 -3.05 0.95
C LEU A 172 -32.32 -2.80 1.90
N CYS A 173 -32.45 -1.60 2.47
CA CYS A 173 -33.58 -1.24 3.32
C CYS A 173 -34.90 -1.17 2.55
N LEU A 174 -34.89 -0.62 1.33
CA LEU A 174 -36.07 -0.60 0.45
C LEU A 174 -36.49 -2.02 0.06
N ILE A 175 -35.51 -2.84 -0.27
CA ILE A 175 -35.65 -4.25 -0.63
C ILE A 175 -36.30 -5.09 0.48
N VAL A 176 -35.91 -4.89 1.75
CA VAL A 176 -36.53 -5.59 2.88
C VAL A 176 -37.86 -4.94 3.29
N GLY A 177 -37.93 -3.61 3.20
CA GLY A 177 -39.09 -2.83 3.61
C GLY A 177 -40.30 -2.98 2.69
N ILE A 178 -40.10 -3.01 1.37
CA ILE A 178 -41.17 -3.08 0.37
C ILE A 178 -41.98 -4.38 0.47
N PRO A 179 -41.39 -5.58 0.55
CA PRO A 179 -42.12 -6.83 0.76
C PRO A 179 -42.90 -6.83 2.08
N CYS A 180 -42.30 -6.32 3.17
CA CYS A 180 -42.94 -6.25 4.47
C CYS A 180 -44.18 -5.32 4.45
N LEU A 181 -44.08 -4.19 3.72
CA LEU A 181 -45.20 -3.28 3.47
C LEU A 181 -46.29 -3.91 2.59
N LEU A 182 -45.91 -4.62 1.52
CA LEU A 182 -46.85 -5.20 0.55
C LEU A 182 -47.60 -6.42 1.10
N THR A 183 -47.01 -7.18 2.01
CA THR A 183 -47.67 -8.37 2.56
C THR A 183 -48.51 -8.09 3.79
N GLN A 184 -48.37 -6.91 4.42
CA GLN A 184 -49.03 -6.56 5.70
C GLN A 184 -48.83 -7.61 6.80
N THR A 185 -47.79 -8.44 6.68
CA THR A 185 -47.47 -9.51 7.63
C THR A 185 -46.08 -9.27 8.20
N ILE A 186 -45.99 -9.21 9.53
CA ILE A 186 -44.71 -9.08 10.23
C ILE A 186 -43.89 -10.38 10.11
N ASN A 187 -44.55 -11.53 9.96
CA ASN A 187 -43.90 -12.82 9.81
C ASN A 187 -44.03 -13.36 8.37
N PRO A 188 -42.95 -13.36 7.56
CA PRO A 188 -42.97 -13.87 6.20
C PRO A 188 -43.25 -15.37 6.09
N LEU A 189 -43.12 -16.13 7.19
CA LEU A 189 -43.45 -17.57 7.22
C LEU A 189 -44.96 -17.83 7.14
N ASN A 190 -45.79 -16.82 7.41
CA ASN A 190 -47.26 -16.93 7.29
C ASN A 190 -47.77 -16.69 5.86
N LEU A 191 -46.87 -16.42 4.91
CA LEU A 191 -47.26 -16.16 3.53
C LEU A 191 -47.73 -17.46 2.85
N PRO A 192 -48.81 -17.41 2.05
CA PRO A 192 -49.22 -18.55 1.25
C PRO A 192 -48.11 -18.94 0.26
N GLY A 193 -47.97 -20.23 -0.03
CA GLY A 193 -46.77 -20.82 -0.65
C GLY A 193 -46.22 -20.09 -1.87
N ARG A 194 -47.07 -19.62 -2.80
CA ARG A 194 -46.61 -18.84 -3.97
C ARG A 194 -46.01 -17.47 -3.60
N LYS A 195 -46.61 -16.78 -2.62
CA LYS A 195 -46.10 -15.49 -2.12
C LYS A 195 -44.81 -15.68 -1.31
N PHE A 196 -44.74 -16.75 -0.52
CA PHE A 196 -43.53 -17.13 0.20
C PHE A 196 -42.37 -17.43 -0.77
N LEU A 197 -42.61 -18.22 -1.81
CA LEU A 197 -41.60 -18.53 -2.83
C LEU A 197 -41.09 -17.28 -3.55
N LEU A 198 -41.98 -16.36 -3.92
CA LEU A 198 -41.58 -15.09 -4.54
C LEU A 198 -40.71 -14.26 -3.59
N PHE A 199 -41.12 -14.13 -2.32
CA PHE A 199 -40.36 -13.46 -1.27
C PHE A 199 -38.97 -14.08 -1.09
N PHE A 200 -38.89 -15.42 -1.02
CA PHE A 200 -37.64 -16.14 -0.81
C PHE A 200 -36.67 -15.99 -2.00
N VAL A 201 -37.16 -16.03 -3.24
CA VAL A 201 -36.33 -15.83 -4.44
C VAL A 201 -35.77 -14.40 -4.46
N ILE A 202 -36.60 -13.40 -4.16
CA ILE A 202 -36.17 -12.00 -4.07
C ILE A 202 -35.09 -11.86 -3.00
N LEU A 203 -35.34 -12.33 -1.77
CA LEU A 203 -34.38 -12.30 -0.66
C LEU A 203 -33.04 -12.97 -1.01
N THR A 204 -33.08 -14.10 -1.73
CA THR A 204 -31.87 -14.84 -2.12
C THR A 204 -31.04 -14.05 -3.14
N VAL A 205 -31.67 -13.48 -4.17
CA VAL A 205 -30.99 -12.63 -5.15
C VAL A 205 -30.35 -11.41 -4.46
N GLU A 206 -31.06 -10.84 -3.50
CA GLU A 206 -30.60 -9.67 -2.74
C GLU A 206 -29.41 -10.01 -1.84
N ALA A 207 -29.47 -11.13 -1.12
CA ALA A 207 -28.33 -11.62 -0.36
C ALA A 207 -27.10 -11.82 -1.26
N LEU A 208 -27.27 -12.45 -2.43
CA LEU A 208 -26.18 -12.67 -3.38
C LEU A 208 -25.60 -11.36 -3.94
N THR A 209 -26.45 -10.39 -4.30
CA THR A 209 -25.98 -9.07 -4.77
C THR A 209 -25.29 -8.28 -3.67
N ALA A 210 -25.83 -8.28 -2.44
CA ALA A 210 -25.21 -7.67 -1.27
C ALA A 210 -23.84 -8.29 -1.00
N THR A 211 -23.73 -9.62 -1.01
CA THR A 211 -22.46 -10.34 -0.85
C THR A 211 -21.48 -10.00 -1.97
N TYR A 212 -21.93 -9.93 -3.22
CA TYR A 212 -21.07 -9.54 -4.34
C TYR A 212 -20.54 -8.10 -4.16
N TYR A 213 -21.39 -7.14 -3.83
CA TYR A 213 -20.99 -5.75 -3.61
C TYR A 213 -20.12 -5.58 -2.36
N LEU A 214 -20.45 -6.24 -1.24
CA LEU A 214 -19.61 -6.28 -0.05
C LEU A 214 -18.24 -6.87 -0.38
N ARG A 215 -18.18 -7.93 -1.19
CA ARG A 215 -16.90 -8.51 -1.64
C ARG A 215 -16.11 -7.55 -2.52
N GLN A 216 -16.77 -6.68 -3.30
CA GLN A 216 -16.09 -5.67 -4.11
C GLN A 216 -15.68 -4.44 -3.30
N LEU A 217 -16.41 -4.09 -2.23
CA LEU A 217 -16.10 -2.98 -1.31
C LEU A 217 -15.05 -3.35 -0.26
N LEU A 218 -15.12 -4.58 0.26
CA LEU A 218 -14.18 -5.17 1.22
C LEU A 218 -13.03 -5.92 0.53
N LYS A 219 -13.01 -5.93 -0.81
CA LYS A 219 -11.77 -6.21 -1.52
C LYS A 219 -10.81 -5.10 -1.14
N GLU A 220 -9.98 -5.38 -0.14
CA GLU A 220 -8.73 -4.66 0.03
C GLU A 220 -8.02 -4.66 -1.33
N PRO A 221 -7.35 -3.55 -1.72
CA PRO A 221 -6.36 -3.63 -2.79
C PRO A 221 -5.43 -4.74 -2.32
N GLN A 222 -5.42 -5.88 -3.03
CA GLN A 222 -4.87 -7.13 -2.51
C GLN A 222 -3.60 -6.84 -1.72
N ILE A 223 -3.67 -6.96 -0.40
CA ILE A 223 -2.48 -7.30 0.38
C ILE A 223 -2.18 -8.71 -0.10
N ALA A 224 -1.48 -8.76 -1.23
CA ALA A 224 -0.94 -9.95 -1.82
C ALA A 224 0.06 -10.44 -0.78
N LEU A 225 -0.42 -11.28 0.15
CA LEU A 225 0.42 -12.32 0.67
C LEU A 225 0.83 -13.08 -0.59
N ALA A 226 2.05 -12.82 -1.03
CA ALA A 226 2.64 -13.46 -2.18
C ALA A 226 2.58 -14.98 -1.95
N SER A 227 1.54 -15.63 -2.48
CA SER A 227 1.72 -16.97 -3.00
C SER A 227 2.49 -16.76 -4.30
N GLU A 228 3.81 -16.63 -4.18
CA GLU A 228 4.69 -16.94 -5.29
C GLU A 228 4.33 -18.35 -5.73
N VAL A 229 3.53 -18.46 -6.80
CA VAL A 229 3.62 -19.62 -7.66
C VAL A 229 4.90 -19.34 -8.44
N PRO A 230 6.03 -20.03 -8.15
CA PRO A 230 7.23 -19.80 -8.92
C PRO A 230 6.90 -20.02 -10.39
N GLU A 231 7.27 -19.08 -11.26
CA GLU A 231 7.22 -19.28 -12.71
C GLU A 231 8.23 -20.39 -13.05
N LEU A 232 7.77 -21.63 -12.96
CA LEU A 232 8.55 -22.82 -13.26
C LEU A 232 8.94 -22.76 -14.74
N ASN A 233 10.23 -22.89 -15.03
CA ASN A 233 10.69 -22.90 -16.41
C ASN A 233 10.14 -24.15 -17.15
N PRO A 234 10.11 -24.17 -18.49
CA PRO A 234 9.54 -25.28 -19.27
C PRO A 234 10.11 -26.67 -18.92
N TYR A 235 11.37 -26.73 -18.51
CA TYR A 235 12.06 -27.95 -18.08
C TYR A 235 11.63 -28.41 -16.68
N GLU A 236 11.40 -27.47 -15.76
CA GLU A 236 10.93 -27.74 -14.39
C GLU A 236 9.47 -28.21 -14.40
N MET A 237 8.62 -27.60 -15.23
CA MET A 237 7.26 -28.10 -15.49
C MET A 237 7.26 -29.51 -16.10
N ALA A 238 8.14 -29.76 -17.08
CA ALA A 238 8.26 -31.09 -17.71
C ALA A 238 8.75 -32.16 -16.72
N TYR A 239 9.66 -31.79 -15.81
CA TYR A 239 10.17 -32.68 -14.76
C TYR A 239 9.08 -33.04 -13.74
N LEU A 240 8.29 -32.07 -13.30
CA LEU A 240 7.24 -32.30 -12.29
C LEU A 240 6.07 -33.12 -12.82
N THR A 241 5.75 -33.02 -14.11
CA THR A 241 4.58 -33.71 -14.70
C THR A 241 4.86 -35.16 -15.08
N ALA A 242 6.09 -35.55 -15.41
CA ALA A 242 6.39 -36.92 -15.86
C ALA A 242 7.82 -37.41 -15.54
N GLY A 243 8.57 -36.69 -14.70
CA GLY A 243 9.94 -37.04 -14.31
C GLY A 243 10.98 -36.76 -15.40
N ARG A 244 12.21 -37.22 -15.13
CA ARG A 244 13.45 -36.90 -15.86
C ARG A 244 13.38 -37.13 -17.37
N GLN A 245 12.56 -38.06 -17.84
CA GLN A 245 12.52 -38.49 -19.24
C GLN A 245 11.96 -37.39 -20.15
N ARG A 246 10.89 -36.68 -19.74
CA ARG A 246 10.29 -35.60 -20.52
C ARG A 246 11.11 -34.31 -20.53
N THR A 247 11.88 -34.04 -19.48
CA THR A 247 12.80 -32.88 -19.44
C THR A 247 13.82 -32.94 -20.57
N VAL A 248 14.31 -34.15 -20.90
CA VAL A 248 15.27 -34.38 -21.99
C VAL A 248 14.60 -34.19 -23.36
N ASP A 249 13.36 -34.68 -23.53
CA ASP A 249 12.63 -34.53 -24.79
C ASP A 249 12.31 -33.06 -25.09
N THR A 250 11.94 -32.26 -24.08
CA THR A 250 11.71 -30.81 -24.22
C THR A 250 12.99 -30.06 -24.56
N ALA A 251 14.16 -30.53 -24.12
CA ALA A 251 15.46 -29.92 -24.40
C ALA A 251 16.01 -30.23 -25.80
N ILE A 252 15.46 -31.25 -26.49
CA ILE A 252 15.87 -31.64 -27.84
C ILE A 252 15.00 -30.97 -28.92
N GLN A 253 13.81 -30.48 -28.55
CA GLN A 253 12.88 -29.81 -29.47
C GLN A 253 13.11 -28.29 -29.64
N HIS A 254 14.07 -27.71 -28.93
CA HIS A 254 14.51 -26.32 -29.04
C HIS A 254 15.99 -26.24 -29.44
#